data_AF-A0A212DD51-F1
#
_entry.id   AF-A0A212DD51-F1
#
_cell.length_a   1.000
_cell.length_b   1.000
_cell.length_c   1.000
_cell.angle_alpha   90.00
_cell.angle_beta   90.00
_cell.angle_gamma   90.00
#
_symmetry.space_group_name_H-M   'P 1'
#
loop_
_entity.id
_entity.type
_entity.pdbx_description
1 polymer ?
#
loop_
_entity_poly.entity_id
_entity_poly.type
_entity_poly.pdbx_seq_one_letter_code
_entity_poly.pdbx_strand_id
1 'polypeptide(L)'
;MQEKVTFEIYDPNLAFLRFVVYEEDMFSDPNFLAHATYPIKGIKSGFRSVPLKNGYSEDIELASLLVFCEMRPVLVSGETPVGAH
;
A
#
# COMPACT_ATOMS: atom_id res chain seq x y z
N MET A 1 -1.22 17.97 -6.90
CA MET A 1 0.12 17.40 -6.64
C MET A 1 -0.03 15.89 -6.50
N GLN A 2 0.85 15.09 -7.09
CA GLN A 2 0.91 13.66 -6.77
C GLN A 2 1.84 13.50 -5.57
N GLU A 3 1.30 12.96 -4.47
CA GLU A 3 2.09 12.72 -3.27
C GLU A 3 2.74 11.34 -3.35
N LYS A 4 4.05 11.28 -3.08
CA LYS A 4 4.81 10.04 -3.04
C LYS A 4 5.19 9.74 -1.60
N VAL A 5 4.80 8.55 -1.14
CA VAL A 5 5.23 8.02 0.15
C VAL A 5 6.15 6.82 -0.08
N THR A 6 7.18 6.69 0.75
CA THR A 6 8.16 5.59 0.68
C THR A 6 8.21 4.89 2.03
N PHE A 7 8.22 3.55 2.00
CA PHE A 7 8.28 2.70 3.18
C PHE A 7 9.45 1.73 3.05
N GLU A 8 10.21 1.54 4.13
CA GLU A 8 11.17 0.45 4.24
C GLU A 8 10.51 -0.72 4.97
N ILE A 9 10.58 -1.91 4.39
CA ILE A 9 9.88 -3.11 4.86
C ILE A 9 10.90 -4.22 5.06
N TYR A 10 11.24 -4.50 6.32
CA TYR A 10 12.24 -5.51 6.68
C TYR A 10 11.70 -6.94 6.60
N ASP A 11 10.44 -7.17 6.98
CA ASP A 11 9.79 -8.48 6.83
C ASP A 11 8.51 -8.38 5.99
N PRO A 12 8.60 -8.58 4.66
CA PRO A 12 7.44 -8.57 3.78
C PRO A 12 6.40 -9.67 4.07
N ASN A 13 6.73 -10.71 4.84
CA ASN A 13 5.78 -11.78 5.18
C ASN A 13 4.72 -11.33 6.18
N LEU A 14 5.09 -10.38 7.06
CA LEU A 14 4.25 -9.92 8.16
C LEU A 14 3.67 -8.52 7.91
N ALA A 15 3.95 -7.93 6.75
CA ALA A 15 3.58 -6.56 6.42
C ALA A 15 2.35 -6.48 5.49
N PHE A 16 1.53 -5.45 5.73
CA PHE A 16 0.36 -5.12 4.92
C PHE A 16 0.40 -3.64 4.52
N LEU A 17 -0.05 -3.32 3.31
CA LEU A 17 -0.35 -1.96 2.89
C LEU A 17 -1.85 -1.72 3.02
N ARG A 18 -2.21 -0.69 3.79
CA ARG A 18 -3.59 -0.27 3.97
C ARG A 18 -3.78 1.13 3.37
N PHE A 19 -4.71 1.23 2.44
CA PHE A 19 -5.25 2.49 1.95
C PHE A 19 -6.48 2.83 2.78
N VAL A 20 -6.58 4.06 3.27
CA VAL A 20 -7.77 4.58 3.93
C VAL A 20 -8.09 5.91 3.29
N VAL A 21 -9.34 6.07 2.86
CA VAL A 21 -9.86 7.30 2.30
C VAL A 21 -10.70 7.97 3.37
N TYR A 22 -10.42 9.24 3.61
CA TYR A 22 -11.21 10.09 4.48
C TYR A 22 -11.88 11.19 3.63
N GLU A 23 -13.06 11.60 4.06
CA GLU A 23 -13.78 12.77 3.56
C GLU A 23 -13.70 13.86 4.64
N GLU A 24 -13.38 15.09 4.24
CA GLU A 24 -13.42 16.25 5.15
C GLU A 24 -14.84 16.82 5.15
N ASP A 25 -15.43 17.00 6.33
CA ASP A 25 -16.72 17.68 6.45
C ASP A 25 -16.58 19.22 6.52
N MET A 26 -17.70 19.91 6.72
CA MET A 26 -17.75 21.38 6.81
C MET A 26 -16.95 21.96 7.99
N PHE A 27 -16.54 21.12 8.95
CA PHE A 27 -15.72 21.49 10.09
C PHE A 27 -14.27 21.02 9.97
N SER A 28 -13.89 20.46 8.80
CA SER A 28 -12.58 19.85 8.55
C SER A 28 -12.29 18.62 9.43
N ASP A 29 -13.32 17.95 9.95
CA ASP A 29 -13.14 16.69 10.65
C ASP A 29 -12.98 15.55 9.63
N PRO A 30 -11.93 14.70 9.75
CA PRO A 30 -11.69 13.60 8.82
C PRO A 30 -12.62 12.43 9.12
N ASN A 31 -13.60 12.22 8.27
CA ASN A 31 -14.57 11.12 8.37
C ASN A 31 -14.12 9.93 7.53
N PHE A 32 -14.19 8.72 8.08
CA PHE A 32 -13.87 7.51 7.34
C PHE A 32 -14.83 7.32 6.17
N LEU A 33 -14.29 7.17 4.96
CA LEU A 33 -15.07 6.90 3.76
C LEU A 33 -14.92 5.44 3.31
N ALA A 34 -13.69 4.97 3.14
CA ALA A 34 -13.42 3.63 2.59
C ALA A 34 -12.01 3.12 2.92
N HIS A 35 -11.77 1.83 2.69
CA HIS A 35 -10.45 1.23 2.83
C HIS A 35 -10.13 0.15 1.80
N ALA A 36 -8.85 -0.18 1.68
CA ALA A 36 -8.38 -1.42 1.05
C ALA A 36 -7.13 -1.91 1.79
N THR A 37 -6.93 -3.22 1.93
CA THR A 37 -5.77 -3.78 2.64
C THR A 37 -5.21 -4.97 1.89
N TYR A 38 -3.91 -4.95 1.61
CA TYR A 38 -3.22 -5.98 0.85
C TYR A 38 -1.95 -6.45 1.56
N PRO A 39 -1.63 -7.75 1.55
CA PRO A 39 -0.31 -8.24 1.95
C PRO A 39 0.76 -7.65 1.02
N ILE A 40 1.88 -7.19 1.58
CA ILE A 40 2.96 -6.54 0.80
C ILE A 40 3.49 -7.47 -0.29
N LYS A 41 3.61 -8.77 0.00
CA LYS A 41 4.04 -9.80 -0.97
C LYS A 41 3.16 -9.89 -2.22
N GLY A 42 1.91 -9.47 -2.16
CA GLY A 42 0.97 -9.50 -3.29
C GLY A 42 1.04 -8.27 -4.19
N ILE A 43 1.78 -7.22 -3.80
CA ILE A 43 1.80 -5.95 -4.51
C ILE A 43 2.74 -6.02 -5.72
N LYS A 44 2.25 -5.56 -6.87
CA LYS A 44 3.00 -5.52 -8.14
C LYS A 44 3.29 -4.07 -8.53
N SER A 45 4.49 -3.80 -9.04
CA SER A 45 4.91 -2.47 -9.51
C SER A 45 4.15 -1.99 -10.76
N GLY A 46 4.02 -0.67 -10.93
CA GLY A 46 3.34 0.01 -12.04
C GLY A 46 2.01 0.64 -11.61
N PHE A 47 1.22 1.10 -12.59
CA PHE A 47 -0.13 1.61 -12.35
C PHE A 47 -1.08 0.47 -11.98
N ARG A 48 -1.83 0.64 -10.87
CA ARG A 48 -2.75 -0.36 -10.33
C ARG A 48 -4.03 0.31 -9.83
N SER A 49 -5.15 -0.37 -10.06
CA SER A 49 -6.41 -0.04 -9.40
C SER A 49 -6.42 -0.66 -8.00
N VAL A 50 -6.89 0.10 -7.02
CA VAL A 50 -7.13 -0.31 -5.64
C VAL A 50 -8.65 -0.23 -5.40
N PRO A 51 -9.40 -1.33 -5.59
CA PRO A 51 -10.81 -1.38 -5.27
C PRO A 51 -11.07 -1.10 -3.79
N LEU A 52 -12.04 -0.24 -3.51
CA LEU A 52 -12.34 0.23 -2.17
C LEU A 52 -13.50 -0.55 -1.54
N LYS A 53 -13.43 -0.67 -0.21
CA LYS A 53 -14.41 -1.34 0.65
C LYS A 53 -14.96 -0.39 1.70
N ASN A 54 -16.19 -0.65 2.15
CA ASN A 54 -16.84 0.11 3.23
C ASN A 54 -16.29 -0.31 4.62
N GLY A 55 -16.86 0.27 5.68
CA GLY A 55 -16.46 -0.04 7.07
C GLY A 55 -16.69 -1.49 7.51
N TYR A 56 -17.51 -2.24 6.75
CA TYR A 56 -17.81 -3.65 6.97
C TYR A 56 -16.98 -4.58 6.06
N SER A 57 -15.99 -4.05 5.33
CA SER A 57 -15.16 -4.79 4.37
C SER A 57 -15.92 -5.36 3.16
N GLU A 58 -17.10 -4.83 2.87
CA GLU A 58 -17.86 -5.12 1.66
C GLU A 58 -17.39 -4.22 0.52
N ASP A 59 -17.40 -4.75 -0.71
CA ASP A 59 -16.97 -4.02 -1.90
C ASP A 59 -17.91 -2.84 -2.18
N ILE A 60 -17.35 -1.67 -2.48
CA ILE A 60 -18.10 -0.52 -2.98
C ILE A 60 -18.03 -0.57 -4.50
N GLU A 61 -19.18 -0.69 -5.16
CA GLU A 61 -19.25 -0.83 -6.60
C GLU A 61 -18.57 0.35 -7.32
N LEU A 62 -17.68 0.05 -8.27
CA LEU A 62 -16.92 1.01 -9.08
C LEU A 62 -15.95 1.94 -8.32
N ALA A 63 -15.87 1.87 -6.99
CA ALA A 63 -14.96 2.72 -6.22
C ALA A 63 -13.53 2.18 -6.27
N SER A 64 -12.60 2.97 -6.79
CA SER A 64 -11.18 2.61 -6.77
C SER A 64 -10.24 3.81 -6.75
N LEU A 65 -9.05 3.61 -6.18
CA LEU A 65 -7.92 4.53 -6.34
C LEU A 65 -7.02 4.05 -7.49
N LEU A 66 -6.50 4.97 -8.30
CA LEU A 66 -5.41 4.69 -9.21
C LEU A 66 -4.09 5.07 -8.54
N VAL A 67 -3.21 4.08 -8.34
CA VAL A 67 -1.91 4.28 -7.70
C VAL A 67 -0.78 3.81 -8.60
N PHE A 68 0.37 4.46 -8.52
CA PHE A 68 1.63 3.94 -9.06
C PHE A 68 2.44 3.36 -7.91
N CYS A 69 2.73 2.06 -7.96
CA CYS A 69 3.53 1.39 -6.95
C CYS A 69 4.90 1.01 -7.52
N GLU A 70 5.93 1.08 -6.68
CA GLU A 70 7.27 0.63 -7.03
C GLU A 70 7.85 -0.17 -5.86
N MET A 71 8.15 -1.44 -6.09
CA MET A 71 8.83 -2.31 -5.12
C MET A 71 10.29 -2.46 -5.53
N ARG A 72 11.22 -2.14 -4.62
CA ARG A 72 12.67 -2.31 -4.81
C ARG A 72 13.23 -3.22 -3.72
N PRO A 73 14.14 -4.16 -4.06
CA PRO A 73 14.92 -4.86 -3.05
C PRO A 73 15.73 -3.87 -2.23
N VAL A 74 15.77 -4.03 -0.91
CA VAL A 74 16.74 -3.32 -0.08
C VAL A 74 18.08 -4.03 -0.31
N LEU A 75 19.00 -3.36 -1.01
CA LEU A 75 20.37 -3.87 -1.14
C LEU A 75 21.04 -3.74 0.22
N VAL A 76 21.23 -4.84 0.93
CA VAL A 76 22.09 -4.86 2.12
C VAL A 76 23.53 -4.82 1.62
N SER A 77 24.16 -3.64 1.69
CA SER A 77 25.60 -3.52 1.43
C SER A 77 26.37 -4.25 2.54
N GLY A 78 26.78 -5.50 2.32
CA GLY A 78 27.73 -6.15 3.23
C GLY A 78 27.90 -7.67 3.21
N GLU A 79 27.00 -8.47 2.63
CA GLU A 79 27.15 -9.93 2.71
C GLU A 79 27.83 -10.50 1.45
N THR A 80 29.08 -10.90 1.61
CA THR A 80 29.75 -11.80 0.65
C THR A 80 29.08 -13.17 0.72
N PRO A 81 28.82 -13.85 -0.42
CA PRO A 81 28.26 -15.20 -0.37
C PRO A 81 29.27 -16.15 0.27
N VAL A 82 28.97 -16.61 1.49
CA VAL A 82 29.70 -17.71 2.12
C VAL A 82 29.29 -19.00 1.38
N GLY A 83 30.02 -19.36 0.34
CA GLY A 83 29.71 -20.57 -0.42
C GLY A 83 30.53 -20.83 -1.69
N ALA A 84 31.63 -20.12 -1.92
CA ALA A 84 32.56 -20.44 -2.99
C ALA A 84 33.87 -21.01 -2.42
N HIS A 85 33.84 -22.29 -2.02
CA HIS A 85 35.00 -23.18 -1.91
C HIS A 85 34.57 -24.62 -2.20
#